data_AF-A0A8J2NJH6-F1
#
_entry.id   AF-A0A8J2NJH6-F1
#
_cell.length_a   1.000
_cell.length_b   1.000
_cell.length_c   1.000
_cell.angle_alpha   90.00
_cell.angle_beta   90.00
_cell.angle_gamma   90.00
#
_symmetry.space_group_name_H-M   'P 1'
#
loop_
_entity.id
_entity.type
_entity.pdbx_description
1 polymer ?
#
loop_
_entity_poly.entity_id
_entity_poly.type
_entity_poly.pdbx_seq_one_letter_code
_entity_poly.pdbx_strand_id
1 'polypeptide(L)'
;MTRPSYQYTLRDDGSLPLMSHCVAQKSCNLVHDNIPRSARDLISFTESSSTATTSTSTSPLIPMAAAPPESSVLSLLSGINPRLAVTELEVVPSARFQRLYNVKVAEGPSLLLALPPPAVIRLLRSEKSTLGSEAAVLKWLSFVSREKKVCSSSGAKESMSKPAGAALGSEASEDLLTGYLPLLVRHESISGTLPVEYTLVRPTRGTPISSLSKPPSFSERRALDFQTGQLLRRIASQVSPTRKFGIAADVLSVPPSAVHQPPRRFEGSLSDSKGADTWRVAFHSLMESVLRDGEDLTIMLNYKNVRHQFARFAHLLDAVKQPRLVVVDAGEDSNTLVHRSCETGKKSSTPAEELKAVPLSKLARMTPKRQDLMGKTRPDYRIVIQDDINEKGDQTITDGVSGKQIELTGLRQWSNCIFGDPLIASIFSKTPLPSEDFWRGFDKPLPGQDTASPNIIDDRENAHIRILLYECYHALVALVGEYYRPQNDSSKKELAARKHLSSVLAQLEELDDMGRQRRRRPSGEMSPAKRPRSGQESEDDSEA
;
A
#
# COMPACT_ATOMS: atom_id res chain seq x y z
N MET A 1 -10.83 -47.81 22.50
CA MET A 1 -12.16 -48.28 22.95
C MET A 1 -12.48 -47.41 24.17
N THR A 2 -13.39 -46.45 24.16
CA THR A 2 -14.80 -46.42 23.77
C THR A 2 -15.19 -44.98 23.46
N ARG A 3 -15.98 -44.75 22.38
CA ARG A 3 -16.56 -43.45 22.01
C ARG A 3 -17.83 -43.20 22.84
N PRO A 4 -18.17 -41.96 23.22
CA PRO A 4 -19.55 -41.59 23.48
C PRO A 4 -20.18 -41.00 22.21
N SER A 5 -21.21 -41.70 21.75
CA SER A 5 -22.17 -41.28 20.72
C SER A 5 -23.06 -40.15 21.24
N TYR A 6 -23.17 -39.05 20.50
CA TYR A 6 -24.28 -38.11 20.67
C TYR A 6 -25.22 -38.22 19.48
N GLN A 7 -26.45 -38.64 19.79
CA GLN A 7 -27.58 -38.69 18.87
C GLN A 7 -28.03 -37.26 18.53
N TYR A 8 -28.15 -36.99 17.23
CA TYR A 8 -28.77 -35.80 16.67
C TYR A 8 -30.29 -36.02 16.63
N THR A 9 -31.06 -35.24 17.39
CA THR A 9 -32.50 -35.09 17.16
C THR A 9 -32.73 -33.75 16.47
N LEU A 10 -33.16 -33.81 15.20
CA LEU A 10 -33.67 -32.68 14.44
C LEU A 10 -34.88 -32.07 15.17
N ARG A 11 -34.88 -30.75 15.33
CA ARG A 11 -36.10 -29.96 15.42
C ARG A 11 -36.15 -29.05 14.20
N ASP A 12 -37.22 -29.23 13.45
CA ASP A 12 -37.74 -28.33 12.43
C ASP A 12 -38.27 -27.10 13.17
N ASP A 13 -37.66 -25.94 12.95
CA ASP A 13 -38.29 -24.60 13.03
C ASP A 13 -37.21 -23.52 12.85
N GLY A 14 -37.29 -22.79 11.75
CA GLY A 14 -36.31 -21.80 11.29
C GLY A 14 -36.26 -20.53 12.13
N SER A 15 -35.56 -20.57 13.27
CA SER A 15 -35.18 -19.37 14.02
C SER A 15 -33.78 -19.50 14.63
N LEU A 16 -32.95 -18.49 14.40
CA LEU A 16 -31.58 -18.37 14.90
C LEU A 16 -31.57 -18.12 16.43
N PRO A 17 -30.74 -18.80 17.24
CA PRO A 17 -30.70 -18.54 18.67
C PRO A 17 -29.84 -17.30 18.99
N LEU A 18 -30.44 -16.40 19.76
CA LEU A 18 -29.79 -15.33 20.52
C LEU A 18 -28.74 -15.92 21.48
N MET A 19 -27.50 -15.42 21.42
CA MET A 19 -26.46 -15.76 22.40
C MET A 19 -26.79 -15.11 23.75
N SER A 20 -27.21 -15.95 24.69
CA SER A 20 -27.39 -15.64 26.10
C SER A 20 -26.05 -15.57 26.85
N HIS A 21 -25.95 -14.58 27.72
CA HIS A 21 -24.96 -14.48 28.80
C HIS A 21 -24.89 -15.78 29.62
N CYS A 22 -23.68 -16.33 29.80
CA CYS A 22 -23.39 -17.24 30.90
C CYS A 22 -22.15 -16.77 31.67
N VAL A 23 -22.43 -16.32 32.89
CA VAL A 23 -21.49 -16.16 34.00
C VAL A 23 -20.99 -17.55 34.41
N ALA A 24 -19.68 -17.71 34.52
CA ALA A 24 -19.08 -18.84 35.23
C ALA A 24 -17.92 -18.33 36.10
N GLN A 25 -18.22 -18.09 37.37
CA GLN A 25 -17.25 -18.08 38.46
C GLN A 25 -16.71 -19.49 38.69
N LYS A 26 -15.39 -19.61 38.87
CA LYS A 26 -14.65 -20.54 39.77
C LYS A 26 -13.15 -20.32 39.49
N SER A 27 -12.47 -19.44 40.23
CA SER A 27 -11.78 -19.73 41.50
C SER A 27 -10.81 -20.93 41.41
N CYS A 28 -9.54 -20.66 41.11
CA CYS A 28 -8.39 -21.39 41.61
C CYS A 28 -7.27 -20.37 41.85
N ASN A 29 -6.99 -20.12 43.13
CA ASN A 29 -5.82 -19.39 43.64
C ASN A 29 -4.56 -20.27 43.56
N LEU A 30 -3.40 -19.62 43.73
CA LEU A 30 -2.00 -20.11 43.88
C LEU A 30 -1.16 -19.70 42.66
N VAL A 31 -0.07 -18.91 42.73
CA VAL A 31 0.75 -18.38 43.83
C VAL A 31 1.34 -17.03 43.37
N HIS A 32 1.45 -16.11 44.30
CA HIS A 32 2.11 -14.81 44.18
C HIS A 32 3.60 -14.95 43.87
N ASP A 33 4.12 -14.13 42.97
CA ASP A 33 5.44 -13.53 43.16
C ASP A 33 5.39 -12.03 42.85
N ASN A 34 5.71 -11.28 43.90
CA ASN A 34 5.86 -9.83 43.92
C ASN A 34 7.19 -9.43 43.26
N ILE A 35 7.22 -8.31 42.54
CA ILE A 35 8.35 -7.36 42.53
C ILE A 35 7.83 -6.00 41.99
N PRO A 36 8.26 -4.86 42.56
CA PRO A 36 7.42 -3.68 42.70
C PRO A 36 7.67 -2.59 41.64
N ARG A 37 6.65 -1.74 41.49
CA ARG A 37 6.75 -0.41 40.89
C ARG A 37 7.57 0.51 41.79
N SER A 38 8.73 0.95 41.34
CA SER A 38 9.35 2.21 41.77
C SER A 38 10.50 2.59 40.85
N ALA A 39 10.35 3.71 40.14
CA ALA A 39 11.40 4.67 39.77
C ALA A 39 10.79 5.68 38.78
N ARG A 40 9.94 6.57 39.31
CA ARG A 40 9.78 7.91 38.74
C ARG A 40 10.83 8.80 39.41
N ASP A 41 11.43 9.65 38.58
CA ASP A 41 12.16 10.87 38.92
C ASP A 41 13.54 10.68 39.56
N LEU A 42 14.58 10.97 38.75
CA LEU A 42 15.76 11.76 39.11
C LEU A 42 16.76 11.75 37.95
N ILE A 43 16.67 12.74 37.04
CA ILE A 43 17.87 13.25 36.36
C ILE A 43 17.81 14.77 36.40
N SER A 44 18.55 15.31 37.36
CA SER A 44 18.94 16.70 37.46
C SER A 44 19.89 17.07 36.31
N PHE A 45 19.65 18.23 35.74
CA PHE A 45 20.49 18.90 34.76
C PHE A 45 21.90 19.15 35.29
N THR A 46 22.91 18.73 34.53
CA THR A 46 24.21 19.41 34.47
C THR A 46 24.68 19.42 33.02
N GLU A 47 24.65 20.62 32.43
CA GLU A 47 25.24 20.92 31.13
C GLU A 47 26.76 20.82 31.18
N SER A 48 27.36 20.25 30.14
CA SER A 48 28.75 20.50 29.76
C SER A 48 28.85 20.39 28.24
N SER A 49 29.13 21.54 27.63
CA SER A 49 29.32 21.78 26.20
C SER A 49 30.48 20.98 25.61
N SER A 50 30.29 20.39 24.42
CA SER A 50 31.28 20.52 23.33
C SER A 50 30.74 20.06 21.97
N THR A 51 30.71 21.03 21.05
CA THR A 51 30.97 20.95 19.60
C THR A 51 30.06 20.11 18.70
N ALA A 52 29.25 20.85 17.95
CA ALA A 52 28.46 20.42 16.81
C ALA A 52 29.32 19.83 15.67
N THR A 53 28.82 18.74 15.09
CA THR A 53 29.04 18.42 13.67
C THR A 53 27.67 18.23 13.02
N THR A 54 27.45 19.01 11.97
CA THR A 54 26.26 19.06 11.13
C THR A 54 26.09 17.74 10.37
N SER A 55 24.99 17.02 10.61
CA SER A 55 24.60 15.90 9.76
C SER A 55 23.14 16.01 9.31
N THR A 56 23.02 15.95 7.99
CA THR A 56 21.87 16.12 7.10
C THR A 56 20.65 15.27 7.48
N SER A 57 19.49 15.92 7.44
CA SER A 57 18.15 15.33 7.57
C SER A 57 17.96 14.16 6.60
N THR A 58 17.96 12.94 7.14
CA THR A 58 17.60 11.70 6.43
C THR A 58 16.34 11.15 7.09
N SER A 59 15.28 10.94 6.31
CA SER A 59 14.04 10.30 6.77
C SER A 59 14.35 8.93 7.39
N PRO A 60 13.68 8.53 8.49
CA PRO A 60 14.12 7.37 9.26
C PRO A 60 13.70 6.06 8.56
N LEU A 61 14.70 5.34 8.06
CA LEU A 61 14.60 3.91 7.76
C LEU A 61 14.34 3.15 9.06
N ILE A 62 13.52 2.10 8.98
CA ILE A 62 13.25 1.16 10.07
C ILE A 62 14.59 0.68 10.66
N PRO A 63 14.83 0.78 11.98
CA PRO A 63 16.04 0.24 12.58
C PRO A 63 16.02 -1.27 12.36
N MET A 64 16.88 -1.77 11.49
CA MET A 64 17.00 -3.20 11.24
C MET A 64 17.49 -3.88 12.53
N ALA A 65 16.72 -4.84 13.05
CA ALA A 65 17.32 -5.87 13.88
C ALA A 65 18.46 -6.52 13.08
N ALA A 66 19.62 -6.70 13.71
CA ALA A 66 20.88 -7.07 13.07
C ALA A 66 20.67 -8.06 11.91
N ALA A 67 21.10 -7.66 10.71
CA ALA A 67 21.06 -8.54 9.56
C ALA A 67 21.82 -9.84 9.92
N PRO A 68 21.28 -11.03 9.58
CA PRO A 68 21.99 -12.27 9.81
C PRO A 68 23.35 -12.18 9.14
N PRO A 69 24.40 -12.78 9.74
CA PRO A 69 25.75 -12.71 9.18
C PRO A 69 25.73 -13.09 7.71
N GLU A 70 26.42 -12.34 6.87
CA GLU A 70 26.50 -12.61 5.43
C GLU A 70 26.91 -14.06 5.14
N SER A 71 27.79 -14.63 5.97
CA SER A 71 28.21 -16.03 5.92
C SER A 71 27.05 -17.03 6.03
N SER A 72 26.03 -16.73 6.84
CA SER A 72 24.85 -17.58 6.99
C SER A 72 23.97 -17.53 5.73
N VAL A 73 23.84 -16.35 5.13
CA VAL A 73 23.07 -16.16 3.89
C VAL A 73 23.78 -16.81 2.70
N LEU A 74 25.11 -16.70 2.63
CA LEU A 74 25.91 -17.38 1.61
C LEU A 74 25.84 -18.91 1.76
N SER A 75 25.88 -19.43 2.98
CA SER A 75 25.67 -20.87 3.25
C SER A 75 24.27 -21.34 2.85
N LEU A 76 23.25 -20.50 3.02
CA LEU A 76 21.90 -20.80 2.56
C LEU A 76 21.85 -20.86 1.03
N LEU A 77 22.45 -19.87 0.35
CA LEU A 77 22.50 -19.81 -1.12
C LEU A 77 23.26 -20.99 -1.72
N SER A 78 24.39 -21.40 -1.13
CA SER A 78 25.13 -22.58 -1.57
C SER A 78 24.34 -23.88 -1.37
N GLY A 79 23.56 -23.97 -0.29
CA GLY A 79 22.62 -25.08 -0.06
C GLY A 79 21.46 -25.11 -1.06
N ILE A 80 20.94 -23.95 -1.47
CA ILE A 80 19.85 -23.83 -2.46
C ILE A 80 20.32 -24.26 -3.86
N ASN A 81 21.49 -23.76 -4.27
CA ASN A 81 22.10 -24.11 -5.54
C ASN A 81 23.63 -23.97 -5.46
N PRO A 82 24.38 -25.07 -5.36
CA PRO A 82 25.85 -25.00 -5.25
C PRO A 82 26.52 -24.50 -6.54
N ARG A 83 25.81 -24.46 -7.67
CA ARG A 83 26.30 -23.89 -8.94
C ARG A 83 26.13 -22.37 -9.00
N LEU A 84 25.43 -21.76 -8.04
CA LEU A 84 25.25 -20.31 -8.00
C LEU A 84 26.54 -19.66 -7.47
N ALA A 85 27.42 -19.25 -8.38
CA ALA A 85 28.63 -18.51 -8.02
C ALA A 85 28.29 -17.07 -7.63
N VAL A 86 28.05 -16.83 -6.34
CA VAL A 86 27.75 -15.51 -5.79
C VAL A 86 29.02 -14.65 -5.76
N THR A 87 28.99 -13.49 -6.40
CA THR A 87 30.10 -12.52 -6.41
C THR A 87 29.96 -11.45 -5.35
N GLU A 88 28.73 -10.98 -5.12
CA GLU A 88 28.44 -9.90 -4.20
C GLU A 88 27.04 -10.09 -3.59
N LEU A 89 26.92 -9.77 -2.31
CA LEU A 89 25.68 -9.81 -1.55
C LEU A 89 25.46 -8.45 -0.90
N GLU A 90 24.37 -7.77 -1.24
CA GLU A 90 24.07 -6.43 -0.75
C GLU A 90 22.71 -6.42 -0.04
N VAL A 91 22.65 -5.87 1.17
CA VAL A 91 21.38 -5.69 1.89
C VAL A 91 20.56 -4.56 1.24
N VAL A 92 19.32 -4.87 0.90
CA VAL A 92 18.40 -3.93 0.25
C VAL A 92 17.32 -3.52 1.25
N PRO A 93 16.95 -2.23 1.35
CA PRO A 93 15.81 -1.81 2.17
C PRO A 93 14.53 -2.59 1.79
N SER A 94 13.59 -2.77 2.71
CA SER A 94 12.27 -3.34 2.38
C SER A 94 11.20 -2.25 2.49
N ALA A 95 10.19 -2.31 1.62
CA ALA A 95 8.95 -1.55 1.79
C ALA A 95 8.09 -2.12 2.93
N ARG A 96 8.37 -3.35 3.38
CA ARG A 96 7.68 -4.07 4.47
C ARG A 96 8.72 -4.60 5.47
N PHE A 97 8.50 -5.80 6.01
CA PHE A 97 9.31 -6.36 7.11
C PHE A 97 10.29 -7.45 6.70
N GLN A 98 10.23 -7.89 5.44
CA GLN A 98 11.11 -8.93 4.91
C GLN A 98 12.56 -8.42 4.87
N ARG A 99 13.52 -9.33 5.01
CA ARG A 99 14.94 -9.01 4.77
C ARG A 99 15.24 -9.29 3.30
N LEU A 100 15.69 -8.27 2.58
CA LEU A 100 15.97 -8.37 1.15
C LEU A 100 17.48 -8.29 0.90
N TYR A 101 17.96 -9.17 0.03
CA TYR A 101 19.36 -9.20 -0.39
C TYR A 101 19.43 -9.22 -1.92
N ASN A 102 20.17 -8.27 -2.49
CA ASN A 102 20.57 -8.34 -3.89
C ASN A 102 21.75 -9.31 -3.99
N VAL A 103 21.60 -10.34 -4.83
CA VAL A 103 22.58 -11.39 -5.06
C VAL A 103 23.12 -11.19 -6.47
N LYS A 104 24.36 -10.70 -6.58
CA LYS A 104 25.06 -10.65 -7.86
C LYS A 104 25.73 -12.00 -8.08
N VAL A 105 25.53 -12.55 -9.27
CA VAL A 105 26.01 -13.87 -9.68
C VAL A 105 27.07 -13.66 -10.76
N ALA A 106 28.14 -14.46 -10.76
CA ALA A 106 29.21 -14.38 -11.74
C ALA A 106 28.70 -14.60 -13.17
N GLU A 107 27.80 -15.58 -13.32
CA GLU A 107 27.20 -15.97 -14.58
C GLU A 107 25.67 -15.89 -14.46
N GLY A 108 25.08 -14.82 -15.00
CA GLY A 108 23.63 -14.67 -15.10
C GLY A 108 23.08 -13.35 -14.56
N PRO A 109 21.74 -13.22 -14.54
CA PRO A 109 21.09 -12.01 -14.03
C PRO A 109 21.17 -11.94 -12.51
N SER A 110 21.27 -10.72 -11.97
CA SER A 110 21.13 -10.48 -10.53
C SER A 110 19.78 -10.97 -10.01
N LEU A 111 19.80 -11.52 -8.81
CA LEU A 111 18.63 -12.06 -8.13
C LEU A 111 18.35 -11.27 -6.85
N LEU A 112 17.10 -11.30 -6.41
CA LEU A 112 16.68 -10.77 -5.14
C LEU A 112 16.24 -11.94 -4.26
N LEU A 113 16.95 -12.13 -3.14
CA LEU A 113 16.61 -13.08 -2.10
C LEU A 113 15.79 -12.37 -1.03
N ALA A 114 14.58 -12.85 -0.77
CA ALA A 114 13.73 -12.41 0.32
C ALA A 114 13.69 -13.47 1.42
N LEU A 115 13.97 -13.05 2.64
CA LEU A 115 13.94 -13.85 3.86
C LEU A 115 12.91 -13.29 4.84
N PRO A 116 12.38 -14.13 5.77
CA PRO A 116 11.38 -13.68 6.72
C PRO A 116 11.95 -12.59 7.63
N PRO A 117 11.09 -11.76 8.23
CA PRO A 117 11.50 -10.78 9.22
C PRO A 117 12.28 -11.44 10.37
N PRO A 118 13.22 -10.73 11.02
CA PRO A 118 13.86 -11.20 12.25
C PRO A 118 12.83 -11.58 13.31
N ALA A 119 13.10 -12.64 14.09
CA ALA A 119 12.16 -13.16 15.09
C ALA A 119 11.80 -12.15 16.20
N VAL A 120 12.66 -11.15 16.42
CA VAL A 120 12.41 -10.04 17.37
C VAL A 120 11.35 -9.06 16.87
N ILE A 121 11.07 -9.03 15.56
CA ILE A 121 10.02 -8.20 14.99
C ILE A 121 8.69 -8.90 15.18
N ARG A 122 7.84 -8.32 16.01
CA ARG A 122 6.46 -8.78 16.16
C ARG A 122 5.66 -8.37 14.92
N LEU A 123 4.95 -9.32 14.32
CA LEU A 123 4.10 -9.12 13.14
C LEU A 123 2.62 -9.12 13.54
N LEU A 124 1.83 -8.28 12.87
CA LEU A 124 0.37 -8.33 12.94
C LEU A 124 -0.13 -9.68 12.40
N ARG A 125 -1.34 -10.08 12.78
CA ARG A 125 -1.95 -11.33 12.31
C ARG A 125 -2.01 -11.42 10.77
N SER A 126 -2.31 -10.31 10.11
CA SER A 126 -2.36 -10.21 8.65
C SER A 126 -0.99 -10.25 7.96
N GLU A 127 0.11 -10.07 8.69
CA GLU A 127 1.47 -9.96 8.14
C GLU A 127 2.26 -11.29 8.15
N LYS A 128 1.69 -12.35 8.74
CA LYS A 128 2.41 -13.61 9.02
C LYS A 128 2.72 -14.48 7.80
N SER A 129 2.04 -14.26 6.68
CA SER A 129 2.18 -15.07 5.46
C SER A 129 2.73 -14.26 4.26
N THR A 130 3.49 -13.21 4.53
CA THR A 130 3.95 -12.25 3.48
C THR A 130 4.76 -12.89 2.37
N LEU A 131 5.74 -13.77 2.68
CA LEU A 131 6.59 -14.43 1.67
C LEU A 131 5.80 -15.42 0.81
N GLY A 132 5.11 -16.37 1.44
CA GLY A 132 4.27 -17.33 0.73
C GLY A 132 3.16 -16.66 -0.10
N SER A 133 2.55 -15.58 0.41
CA SER A 133 1.55 -14.80 -0.32
C SER A 133 2.14 -14.19 -1.60
N GLU A 134 3.31 -13.56 -1.49
CA GLU A 134 4.01 -12.96 -2.63
C GLU A 134 4.35 -14.01 -3.69
N ALA A 135 4.95 -15.13 -3.29
CA ALA A 135 5.29 -16.22 -4.19
C ALA A 135 4.05 -16.79 -4.90
N ALA A 136 2.94 -16.99 -4.17
CA ALA A 136 1.71 -17.49 -4.73
C ALA A 136 1.08 -16.53 -5.74
N VAL A 137 1.05 -15.22 -5.44
CA VAL A 137 0.54 -14.19 -6.35
C VAL A 137 1.39 -14.12 -7.61
N LEU A 138 2.72 -14.09 -7.49
CA LEU A 138 3.61 -14.04 -8.66
C LEU A 138 3.47 -15.30 -9.53
N LYS A 139 3.38 -16.48 -8.91
CA LYS A 139 3.13 -17.74 -9.62
C LYS A 139 1.80 -17.71 -10.37
N TRP A 140 0.73 -17.29 -9.70
CA TRP A 140 -0.60 -17.19 -10.29
C TRP A 140 -0.64 -16.18 -11.44
N LEU A 141 -0.12 -14.97 -11.27
CA LEU A 141 -0.08 -13.96 -12.33
C LEU A 141 0.74 -14.42 -13.54
N SER A 142 1.86 -15.12 -13.30
CA SER A 142 2.67 -15.68 -14.39
C SER A 142 1.90 -16.73 -15.22
N PHE A 143 0.99 -17.46 -14.58
CA PHE A 143 0.12 -18.44 -15.24
C PHE A 143 -0.97 -17.75 -16.07
N VAL A 144 -1.66 -16.76 -15.49
CA VAL A 144 -2.68 -15.96 -16.19
C VAL A 144 -2.10 -15.29 -17.45
N SER A 145 -0.87 -14.80 -17.37
CA SER A 145 -0.18 -14.20 -18.53
C SER A 145 0.13 -15.21 -19.65
N ARG A 146 0.38 -16.47 -19.32
CA ARG A 146 0.65 -17.53 -20.32
C ARG A 146 -0.62 -17.97 -21.02
N GLU A 147 -1.72 -18.14 -20.30
CA GLU A 147 -3.01 -18.54 -20.88
C GLU A 147 -3.49 -17.52 -21.93
N LYS A 148 -3.41 -16.23 -21.61
CA LYS A 148 -3.77 -15.16 -22.56
C LYS A 148 -2.97 -15.20 -23.86
N LYS A 149 -1.69 -15.60 -23.81
CA LYS A 149 -0.82 -15.72 -25.00
C LYS A 149 -1.16 -16.95 -25.86
N VAL A 150 -1.64 -18.04 -25.24
CA VAL A 150 -2.03 -19.26 -25.97
C VAL A 150 -3.34 -19.03 -26.72
N CYS A 151 -4.36 -18.47 -26.07
CA CYS A 151 -5.67 -18.21 -26.68
C CYS A 151 -5.62 -17.16 -27.80
N SER A 152 -4.73 -16.15 -27.73
CA SER A 152 -4.55 -15.19 -28.83
C SER A 152 -3.86 -15.78 -30.06
N SER A 153 -3.15 -16.90 -29.91
CA SER A 153 -2.46 -17.59 -31.01
C SER A 153 -3.30 -18.65 -31.73
N SER A 154 -4.41 -19.11 -31.13
CA SER A 154 -5.26 -20.17 -31.70
C SER A 154 -6.40 -19.66 -32.60
N GLY A 155 -6.56 -18.35 -32.76
CA GLY A 155 -7.63 -17.73 -33.58
C GLY A 155 -7.25 -17.40 -35.03
N ALA A 156 -6.04 -17.74 -35.50
CA ALA A 156 -5.53 -17.27 -36.79
C ALA A 156 -5.01 -18.41 -37.71
N LYS A 157 -5.92 -19.26 -38.20
CA LYS A 157 -5.85 -19.98 -39.50
C LYS A 157 -7.32 -20.22 -39.90
N GLU A 158 -7.86 -19.76 -41.03
CA GLU A 158 -7.41 -20.00 -42.39
C GLU A 158 -7.69 -18.79 -43.32
N SER A 159 -6.68 -18.38 -44.08
CA SER A 159 -6.85 -17.81 -45.43
C SER A 159 -5.46 -17.73 -46.08
N MET A 160 -5.31 -18.45 -47.20
CA MET A 160 -4.08 -18.49 -48.00
C MET A 160 -3.92 -17.20 -48.81
N SER A 161 -2.77 -16.53 -48.68
CA SER A 161 -1.98 -16.00 -49.82
C SER A 161 -0.61 -15.50 -49.34
N LYS A 162 0.39 -15.61 -50.24
CA LYS A 162 1.85 -15.53 -50.03
C LYS A 162 2.40 -14.06 -50.14
N PRO A 163 3.71 -13.82 -49.91
CA PRO A 163 4.21 -12.71 -49.10
C PRO A 163 4.86 -11.56 -49.88
N ALA A 164 4.88 -10.35 -49.31
CA ALA A 164 5.90 -9.33 -49.55
C ALA A 164 5.76 -8.17 -48.54
N GLY A 165 6.89 -7.67 -48.05
CA GLY A 165 6.96 -6.36 -47.37
C GLY A 165 7.23 -6.44 -45.86
N ALA A 166 8.51 -6.49 -45.50
CA ALA A 166 8.96 -6.19 -44.16
C ALA A 166 8.62 -4.73 -43.82
N ALA A 167 7.74 -4.54 -42.84
CA ALA A 167 7.58 -3.28 -42.12
C ALA A 167 7.58 -3.59 -40.63
N LEU A 168 8.57 -3.06 -39.91
CA LEU A 168 8.64 -3.07 -38.46
C LEU A 168 7.43 -2.31 -37.89
N GLY A 169 6.41 -3.05 -37.45
CA GLY A 169 5.34 -2.56 -36.60
C GLY A 169 5.51 -3.13 -35.19
N SER A 170 6.21 -2.40 -34.33
CA SER A 170 6.36 -2.72 -32.90
C SER A 170 5.18 -2.14 -32.11
N GLU A 171 3.95 -2.60 -32.37
CA GLU A 171 2.74 -2.15 -31.66
C GLU A 171 1.90 -3.33 -31.13
N ALA A 172 2.55 -4.30 -30.46
CA ALA A 172 1.84 -5.45 -29.91
C ALA A 172 2.46 -5.93 -28.59
N SER A 173 2.34 -5.15 -27.49
CA SER A 173 2.53 -5.67 -26.12
C SER A 173 2.26 -4.69 -24.95
N GLU A 174 1.39 -3.68 -25.08
CA GLU A 174 1.14 -2.72 -23.96
C GLU A 174 0.13 -3.19 -22.88
N ASP A 175 -0.51 -4.35 -23.09
CA ASP A 175 -1.59 -4.87 -22.22
C ASP A 175 -1.14 -5.80 -21.11
N LEU A 176 0.15 -6.15 -21.05
CA LEU A 176 0.59 -7.24 -20.20
C LEU A 176 1.16 -6.73 -18.88
N LEU A 177 0.41 -6.92 -17.79
CA LEU A 177 0.88 -6.77 -16.41
C LEU A 177 2.24 -7.44 -16.18
N THR A 178 2.54 -8.52 -16.93
CA THR A 178 3.82 -9.24 -16.97
C THR A 178 5.06 -8.35 -17.01
N GLY A 179 5.03 -7.22 -17.71
CA GLY A 179 6.17 -6.28 -17.78
C GLY A 179 6.54 -5.66 -16.44
N TYR A 180 5.57 -5.57 -15.52
CA TYR A 180 5.70 -4.97 -14.19
C TYR A 180 5.94 -6.00 -13.07
N LEU A 181 5.98 -7.30 -13.40
CA LEU A 181 6.11 -8.39 -12.42
C LEU A 181 7.56 -8.84 -12.26
N PRO A 182 8.04 -9.05 -11.03
CA PRO A 182 9.28 -9.78 -10.82
C PRO A 182 9.08 -11.25 -11.23
N LEU A 183 10.12 -11.88 -11.77
CA LEU A 183 10.05 -13.28 -12.16
C LEU A 183 10.37 -14.16 -10.95
N LEU A 184 9.38 -14.92 -10.46
CA LEU A 184 9.60 -15.92 -9.44
C LEU A 184 10.53 -17.02 -9.96
N VAL A 185 11.70 -17.17 -9.35
CA VAL A 185 12.66 -18.23 -9.67
C VAL A 185 12.36 -19.45 -8.80
N ARG A 186 12.22 -19.23 -7.50
CA ARG A 186 12.00 -20.30 -6.52
C ARG A 186 11.37 -19.77 -5.24
N HIS A 187 10.53 -20.57 -4.61
CA HIS A 187 10.03 -20.33 -3.27
C HIS A 187 9.92 -21.67 -2.55
N GLU A 188 10.63 -21.82 -1.45
CA GLU A 188 10.74 -23.08 -0.71
C GLU A 188 10.93 -22.82 0.79
N SER A 189 10.65 -23.84 1.59
CA SER A 189 11.02 -23.90 3.00
C SER A 189 12.03 -25.02 3.20
N ILE A 190 13.24 -24.67 3.62
CA ILE A 190 14.30 -25.64 3.90
C ILE A 190 14.08 -26.17 5.31
N SER A 191 13.89 -27.48 5.40
CA SER A 191 13.77 -28.19 6.67
C SER A 191 15.15 -28.37 7.30
N GLY A 192 15.32 -27.88 8.53
CA GLY A 192 16.55 -27.98 9.31
C GLY A 192 16.24 -27.86 10.80
N THR A 193 17.25 -27.68 11.65
CA THR A 193 17.05 -27.43 13.09
C THR A 193 16.18 -26.20 13.36
N LEU A 194 16.26 -25.20 12.46
CA LEU A 194 15.33 -24.09 12.34
C LEU A 194 14.86 -24.02 10.88
N PRO A 195 13.57 -24.22 10.58
CA PRO A 195 13.08 -24.12 9.22
C PRO A 195 13.25 -22.69 8.71
N VAL A 196 13.73 -22.53 7.48
CA VAL A 196 13.89 -21.22 6.82
C VAL A 196 13.08 -21.21 5.53
N GLU A 197 12.08 -20.33 5.48
CA GLU A 197 11.35 -20.00 4.26
C GLU A 197 12.10 -18.92 3.48
N TYR A 198 12.16 -19.02 2.16
CA TYR A 198 12.78 -18.01 1.31
C TYR A 198 12.06 -17.89 -0.04
N THR A 199 12.19 -16.71 -0.64
CA THR A 199 11.75 -16.46 -2.02
C THR A 199 12.93 -15.89 -2.81
N LEU A 200 13.21 -16.49 -3.96
CA LEU A 200 14.22 -16.03 -4.91
C LEU A 200 13.51 -15.53 -6.16
N VAL A 201 13.74 -14.27 -6.53
CA VAL A 201 13.11 -13.65 -7.70
C VAL A 201 14.15 -12.94 -8.56
N ARG A 202 13.86 -12.78 -9.86
CA ARG A 202 14.53 -11.78 -10.68
C ARG A 202 13.78 -10.47 -10.51
N PRO A 203 14.39 -9.43 -9.93
CA PRO A 203 13.70 -8.18 -9.68
C PRO A 203 13.35 -7.49 -11.01
N THR A 204 12.29 -6.69 -10.98
CA THR A 204 12.00 -5.71 -12.03
C THR A 204 13.09 -4.63 -12.02
N ARG A 205 13.35 -4.05 -13.19
CA ARG A 205 14.31 -2.95 -13.32
C ARG A 205 13.79 -1.72 -12.58
N GLY A 206 14.68 -0.84 -12.16
CA GLY A 206 14.34 0.46 -11.60
C GLY A 206 14.72 0.63 -10.14
N THR A 207 14.50 1.85 -9.65
CA THR A 207 14.80 2.29 -8.29
C THR A 207 13.50 2.76 -7.64
N PRO A 208 13.26 2.48 -6.35
CA PRO A 208 12.10 3.04 -5.65
C PRO A 208 12.12 4.57 -5.68
N ILE A 209 10.95 5.22 -5.84
CA ILE A 209 10.85 6.69 -5.87
C ILE A 209 11.49 7.32 -4.63
N SER A 210 11.22 6.73 -3.46
CA SER A 210 11.78 7.15 -2.16
C SER A 210 13.31 7.05 -2.05
N SER A 211 13.95 6.26 -2.91
CA SER A 211 15.40 6.02 -2.93
C SER A 211 16.11 6.75 -4.07
N LEU A 212 15.40 7.59 -4.83
CA LEU A 212 16.00 8.38 -5.90
C LEU A 212 16.93 9.44 -5.34
N SER A 213 18.11 9.60 -5.94
CA SER A 213 19.08 10.64 -5.57
C SER A 213 18.55 12.06 -5.80
N LYS A 214 17.66 12.23 -6.79
CA LYS A 214 16.93 13.47 -7.04
C LYS A 214 15.44 13.15 -7.01
N PRO A 215 14.63 13.83 -6.19
CA PRO A 215 13.18 13.64 -6.19
C PRO A 215 12.61 13.93 -7.60
N PRO A 216 11.46 13.35 -7.95
CA PRO A 216 10.82 13.64 -9.22
C PRO A 216 10.45 15.13 -9.30
N SER A 217 10.65 15.74 -10.48
CA SER A 217 10.10 17.06 -10.77
C SER A 217 8.58 17.04 -10.74
N PHE A 218 7.92 18.20 -10.74
CA PHE A 218 6.46 18.28 -10.79
C PHE A 218 5.89 17.58 -12.03
N SER A 219 6.49 17.77 -13.21
CA SER A 219 6.07 17.11 -14.45
C SER A 219 6.34 15.60 -14.42
N GLU A 220 7.50 15.18 -13.91
CA GLU A 220 7.81 13.76 -13.68
C GLU A 220 6.78 13.12 -12.74
N ARG A 221 6.41 13.81 -11.65
CA ARG A 221 5.44 13.31 -10.68
C ARG A 221 4.05 13.14 -11.29
N ARG A 222 3.56 14.11 -12.06
CA ARG A 222 2.28 14.01 -12.79
C ARG A 222 2.27 12.82 -13.75
N ALA A 223 3.36 12.62 -14.49
CA ALA A 223 3.51 11.48 -15.39
C ALA A 223 3.57 10.14 -14.63
N LEU A 224 4.24 10.09 -13.49
CA LEU A 224 4.29 8.90 -12.62
C LEU A 224 2.95 8.60 -11.98
N ASP A 225 2.22 9.60 -11.51
CA ASP A 225 0.88 9.42 -10.93
C ASP A 225 -0.07 8.82 -11.97
N PHE A 226 -0.04 9.33 -13.22
CA PHE A 226 -0.79 8.75 -14.34
C PHE A 226 -0.43 7.29 -14.60
N GLN A 227 0.87 6.98 -14.71
CA GLN A 227 1.35 5.61 -14.91
C GLN A 227 0.97 4.69 -13.73
N THR A 228 0.99 5.22 -12.50
CA THR A 228 0.58 4.51 -11.28
C THR A 228 -0.90 4.17 -11.33
N GLY A 229 -1.76 5.13 -11.72
CA GLY A 229 -3.19 4.87 -11.95
C GLY A 229 -3.41 3.75 -12.97
N GLN A 230 -2.68 3.77 -14.09
CA GLN A 230 -2.77 2.71 -15.09
C GLN A 230 -2.28 1.34 -14.56
N LEU A 231 -1.22 1.30 -13.75
CA LEU A 231 -0.75 0.06 -13.13
C LEU A 231 -1.78 -0.50 -12.17
N LEU A 232 -2.33 0.32 -11.27
CA LEU A 232 -3.36 -0.12 -10.31
C LEU A 232 -4.61 -0.61 -11.04
N ARG A 233 -4.99 0.02 -12.15
CA ARG A 233 -6.04 -0.48 -13.05
C ARG A 233 -5.71 -1.89 -13.54
N ARG A 234 -4.52 -2.13 -14.10
CA ARG A 234 -4.08 -3.47 -14.59
C ARG A 234 -4.09 -4.53 -13.50
N ILE A 235 -3.69 -4.17 -12.28
CA ILE A 235 -3.73 -5.04 -11.10
C ILE A 235 -5.18 -5.39 -10.76
N ALA A 236 -6.06 -4.38 -10.63
CA ALA A 236 -7.48 -4.55 -10.31
C ALA A 236 -8.28 -5.28 -11.40
N SER A 237 -7.78 -5.31 -12.64
CA SER A 237 -8.36 -6.14 -13.71
C SER A 237 -8.17 -7.64 -13.48
N GLN A 238 -7.27 -8.07 -12.59
CA GLN A 238 -7.12 -9.49 -12.25
C GLN A 238 -8.15 -9.88 -11.18
N VAL A 239 -8.94 -10.91 -11.43
CA VAL A 239 -9.99 -11.40 -10.51
C VAL A 239 -9.53 -12.71 -9.86
N SER A 240 -9.87 -12.91 -8.58
CA SER A 240 -9.55 -14.13 -7.82
C SER A 240 -9.92 -15.40 -8.60
N PRO A 241 -9.00 -16.39 -8.68
CA PRO A 241 -9.26 -17.64 -9.37
C PRO A 241 -10.32 -18.50 -8.66
N THR A 242 -10.51 -18.31 -7.35
CA THR A 242 -11.49 -19.05 -6.54
C THR A 242 -12.81 -18.31 -6.39
N ARG A 243 -12.92 -17.08 -6.93
CA ARG A 243 -14.04 -16.15 -6.71
C ARG A 243 -14.29 -15.81 -5.24
N LYS A 244 -13.32 -16.06 -4.36
CA LYS A 244 -13.37 -15.68 -2.94
C LYS A 244 -12.63 -14.37 -2.70
N PHE A 245 -13.07 -13.67 -1.67
CA PHE A 245 -12.47 -12.45 -1.14
C PHE A 245 -11.52 -12.75 0.03
N GLY A 246 -10.58 -11.83 0.32
CA GLY A 246 -9.71 -11.91 1.50
C GLY A 246 -8.22 -11.77 1.19
N ILE A 247 -7.38 -12.12 2.16
CA ILE A 247 -5.91 -12.08 2.00
C ILE A 247 -5.50 -13.07 0.91
N ALA A 248 -4.58 -12.67 0.02
CA ALA A 248 -4.17 -13.52 -1.09
C ALA A 248 -3.60 -14.87 -0.63
N ALA A 249 -2.91 -14.92 0.51
CA ALA A 249 -2.46 -16.16 1.13
C ALA A 249 -3.61 -17.17 1.37
N ASP A 250 -4.73 -16.73 1.96
CA ASP A 250 -5.86 -17.60 2.25
C ASP A 250 -6.58 -18.01 0.96
N VAL A 251 -6.82 -17.04 0.07
CA VAL A 251 -7.56 -17.25 -1.20
C VAL A 251 -6.81 -18.19 -2.15
N LEU A 252 -5.48 -18.07 -2.22
CA LEU A 252 -4.62 -18.95 -3.04
C LEU A 252 -4.18 -20.23 -2.31
N SER A 253 -4.73 -20.49 -1.11
CA SER A 253 -4.45 -21.69 -0.29
C SER A 253 -2.96 -21.89 0.01
N VAL A 254 -2.28 -20.81 0.38
CA VAL A 254 -0.87 -20.85 0.79
C VAL A 254 -0.76 -21.56 2.15
N PRO A 255 0.11 -22.57 2.30
CA PRO A 255 0.35 -23.20 3.60
C PRO A 255 0.83 -22.18 4.65
N PRO A 256 0.53 -22.38 5.96
CA PRO A 256 1.16 -21.61 7.02
C PRO A 256 2.68 -21.56 6.84
N SER A 257 3.28 -20.38 7.03
CA SER A 257 4.73 -20.29 7.19
C SER A 257 5.16 -21.19 8.36
N ALA A 258 6.08 -22.12 8.11
CA ALA A 258 6.65 -22.98 9.16
C ALA A 258 7.52 -22.20 10.16
N VAL A 259 7.90 -20.95 9.82
CA VAL A 259 8.81 -20.11 10.60
C VAL A 259 8.07 -19.33 11.70
N HIS A 260 6.81 -19.00 11.47
CA HIS A 260 5.98 -18.33 12.47
C HIS A 260 5.06 -19.37 13.12
N GLN A 261 5.37 -19.78 14.36
CA GLN A 261 4.48 -20.63 15.16
C GLN A 261 3.03 -20.10 15.03
N PRO A 262 2.06 -20.94 14.65
CA PRO A 262 0.70 -20.46 14.51
C PRO A 262 0.25 -19.99 15.89
N PRO A 263 -0.11 -18.70 16.10
CA PRO A 263 -0.97 -18.41 17.24
C PRO A 263 -2.21 -19.29 17.09
N ARG A 264 -2.83 -19.72 18.19
CA ARG A 264 -4.11 -20.44 18.14
C ARG A 264 -5.03 -19.71 17.17
N ARG A 265 -5.22 -20.33 16.00
CA ARG A 265 -6.07 -19.79 14.94
C ARG A 265 -7.48 -19.81 15.48
N PHE A 266 -8.23 -18.76 15.22
CA PHE A 266 -9.62 -18.71 15.61
C PHE A 266 -10.36 -19.90 14.96
N GLU A 267 -11.16 -20.61 15.73
CA GLU A 267 -12.04 -21.67 15.24
C GLU A 267 -13.08 -20.98 14.33
N GLY A 268 -12.97 -21.16 13.01
CA GLY A 268 -13.71 -20.38 12.00
C GLY A 268 -12.89 -19.32 11.23
N SER A 269 -11.55 -19.38 11.25
CA SER A 269 -10.67 -18.51 10.46
C SER A 269 -10.90 -18.69 8.95
N LEU A 270 -10.90 -17.59 8.18
CA LEU A 270 -11.05 -17.61 6.71
C LEU A 270 -9.99 -18.46 5.99
N SER A 271 -8.87 -18.76 6.65
CA SER A 271 -7.85 -19.68 6.17
C SER A 271 -8.38 -21.11 5.95
N ASP A 272 -9.32 -21.57 6.79
CA ASP A 272 -9.93 -22.89 6.65
C ASP A 272 -10.94 -22.91 5.49
N SER A 273 -11.60 -21.78 5.22
CA SER A 273 -12.55 -21.59 4.12
C SER A 273 -11.92 -21.11 2.82
N LYS A 274 -10.60 -20.91 2.77
CA LYS A 274 -9.85 -20.39 1.61
C LYS A 274 -10.37 -19.02 1.12
N GLY A 275 -10.67 -18.14 2.07
CA GLY A 275 -11.28 -16.82 1.83
C GLY A 275 -12.77 -16.76 2.16
N ALA A 276 -13.41 -15.63 1.87
CA ALA A 276 -14.81 -15.34 2.15
C ALA A 276 -15.66 -15.22 0.87
N ASP A 277 -16.97 -15.46 1.00
CA ASP A 277 -17.93 -15.34 -0.10
C ASP A 277 -18.29 -13.89 -0.46
N THR A 278 -18.24 -12.99 0.51
CA THR A 278 -18.54 -11.56 0.29
C THR A 278 -17.39 -10.69 0.78
N TRP A 279 -17.27 -9.52 0.16
CA TRP A 279 -16.29 -8.53 0.57
C TRP A 279 -16.54 -8.03 1.99
N ARG A 280 -17.81 -7.86 2.40
CA ARG A 280 -18.19 -7.52 3.77
C ARG A 280 -17.55 -8.45 4.81
N VAL A 281 -17.65 -9.77 4.60
CA VAL A 281 -17.10 -10.77 5.53
C VAL A 281 -15.57 -10.74 5.53
N ALA A 282 -14.95 -10.67 4.35
CA ALA A 282 -13.50 -10.56 4.23
C ALA A 282 -12.95 -9.31 4.92
N PHE A 283 -13.53 -8.14 4.65
CA PHE A 283 -13.07 -6.88 5.22
C PHE A 283 -13.35 -6.80 6.73
N HIS A 284 -14.47 -7.34 7.21
CA HIS A 284 -14.71 -7.50 8.65
C HIS A 284 -13.59 -8.30 9.31
N SER A 285 -13.19 -9.42 8.71
CA SER A 285 -12.09 -10.25 9.22
C SER A 285 -10.75 -9.50 9.23
N LEU A 286 -10.46 -8.70 8.20
CA LEU A 286 -9.25 -7.86 8.15
C LEU A 286 -9.24 -6.85 9.32
N MET A 287 -10.33 -6.11 9.48
CA MET A 287 -10.44 -5.09 10.53
C MET A 287 -10.43 -5.71 11.93
N GLU A 288 -11.22 -6.75 12.18
CA GLU A 288 -11.26 -7.44 13.48
C GLU A 288 -9.90 -8.07 13.82
N SER A 289 -9.12 -8.54 12.84
CA SER A 289 -7.77 -9.05 13.11
C SER A 289 -6.84 -8.01 13.74
N VAL A 290 -6.92 -6.75 13.29
CA VAL A 290 -6.14 -5.64 13.83
C VAL A 290 -6.69 -5.16 15.18
N LEU A 291 -8.01 -5.15 15.35
CA LEU A 291 -8.61 -4.84 16.65
C LEU A 291 -8.18 -5.84 17.72
N ARG A 292 -8.12 -7.13 17.38
CA ARG A 292 -7.59 -8.19 18.26
C ARG A 292 -6.13 -7.98 18.58
N ASP A 293 -5.32 -7.62 17.59
CA ASP A 293 -3.90 -7.29 17.83
C ASP A 293 -3.75 -6.11 18.80
N GLY A 294 -4.65 -5.12 18.74
CA GLY A 294 -4.71 -4.00 19.69
C GLY A 294 -5.19 -4.40 21.10
N GLU A 295 -6.22 -5.25 21.19
CA GLU A 295 -6.73 -5.80 22.45
C GLU A 295 -5.67 -6.65 23.16
N ASP A 296 -4.95 -7.50 22.43
CA ASP A 296 -3.83 -8.32 22.93
C ASP A 296 -2.70 -7.47 23.54
N LEU A 297 -2.53 -6.24 23.05
CA LEU A 297 -1.58 -5.26 23.58
C LEU A 297 -2.20 -4.28 24.57
N THR A 298 -3.49 -4.41 24.88
CA THR A 298 -4.23 -3.53 25.78
C THR A 298 -4.17 -2.05 25.38
N ILE A 299 -4.09 -1.77 24.07
CA ILE A 299 -4.07 -0.39 23.56
C ILE A 299 -5.41 0.27 23.89
N MET A 300 -5.39 1.44 24.51
CA MET A 300 -6.60 2.18 24.85
C MET A 300 -7.22 2.81 23.59
N LEU A 301 -8.22 2.16 23.01
CA LEU A 301 -9.00 2.62 21.86
C LEU A 301 -10.51 2.53 22.15
N ASN A 302 -11.31 3.29 21.42
CA ASN A 302 -12.76 3.14 21.44
C ASN A 302 -13.20 1.99 20.51
N TYR A 303 -12.81 0.76 20.85
CA TYR A 303 -13.12 -0.45 20.06
C TYR A 303 -14.62 -0.59 19.77
N LYS A 304 -15.47 -0.23 20.74
CA LYS A 304 -16.92 -0.27 20.59
C LYS A 304 -17.39 0.67 19.49
N ASN A 305 -16.88 1.90 19.43
CA ASN A 305 -17.25 2.83 18.37
C ASN A 305 -16.77 2.36 17.00
N VAL A 306 -15.55 1.83 16.89
CA VAL A 306 -15.04 1.28 15.62
C VAL A 306 -15.96 0.16 15.11
N ARG A 307 -16.26 -0.83 15.97
CA ARG A 307 -17.16 -1.95 15.61
C ARG A 307 -18.57 -1.46 15.28
N HIS A 308 -19.05 -0.43 15.98
CA HIS A 308 -20.36 0.18 15.72
C HIS A 308 -20.42 0.84 14.33
N GLN A 309 -19.46 1.72 14.01
CA GLN A 309 -19.42 2.38 12.70
C GLN A 309 -19.27 1.37 11.56
N PHE A 310 -18.44 0.34 11.76
CA PHE A 310 -18.36 -0.76 10.80
C PHE A 310 -19.71 -1.45 10.62
N ALA A 311 -20.36 -1.90 11.69
CA ALA A 311 -21.63 -2.63 11.60
C ALA A 311 -22.71 -1.81 10.89
N ARG A 312 -22.73 -0.50 11.13
CA ARG A 312 -23.64 0.47 10.52
C ARG A 312 -23.52 0.51 9.00
N PHE A 313 -22.30 0.61 8.48
CA PHE A 313 -22.03 0.74 7.04
C PHE A 313 -21.62 -0.56 6.34
N ALA A 314 -21.52 -1.68 7.06
CA ALA A 314 -21.11 -2.98 6.53
C ALA A 314 -21.94 -3.41 5.32
N HIS A 315 -23.20 -2.98 5.24
CA HIS A 315 -24.08 -3.33 4.13
C HIS A 315 -23.64 -2.76 2.77
N LEU A 316 -22.94 -1.63 2.76
CA LEU A 316 -22.40 -1.03 1.54
C LEU A 316 -21.25 -1.85 0.95
N LEU A 317 -20.58 -2.67 1.76
CA LEU A 317 -19.49 -3.53 1.29
C LEU A 317 -20.00 -4.71 0.45
N ASP A 318 -21.27 -5.08 0.56
CA ASP A 318 -21.86 -6.13 -0.29
C ASP A 318 -22.05 -5.68 -1.73
N ALA A 319 -22.00 -4.38 -2.01
CA ALA A 319 -22.06 -3.87 -3.37
C ALA A 319 -20.84 -4.30 -4.20
N VAL A 320 -19.72 -4.60 -3.54
CA VAL A 320 -18.50 -5.12 -4.18
C VAL A 320 -18.72 -6.59 -4.55
N LYS A 321 -18.86 -6.86 -5.85
CA LYS A 321 -19.21 -8.19 -6.36
C LYS A 321 -18.02 -8.96 -6.90
N GLN A 322 -16.97 -8.26 -7.33
CA GLN A 322 -15.81 -8.89 -7.93
C GLN A 322 -14.60 -8.87 -6.97
N PRO A 323 -14.03 -10.04 -6.61
CA PRO A 323 -12.82 -10.13 -5.79
C PRO A 323 -11.58 -9.81 -6.63
N ARG A 324 -11.31 -8.51 -6.82
CA ARG A 324 -10.21 -8.00 -7.64
C ARG A 324 -8.90 -8.02 -6.85
N LEU A 325 -7.79 -8.33 -7.52
CA LEU A 325 -6.47 -8.24 -6.89
C LEU A 325 -6.19 -6.78 -6.53
N VAL A 326 -5.72 -6.57 -5.30
CA VAL A 326 -5.24 -5.28 -4.80
C VAL A 326 -3.91 -5.51 -4.09
N VAL A 327 -2.89 -4.76 -4.50
CA VAL A 327 -1.67 -4.61 -3.71
C VAL A 327 -1.88 -3.36 -2.84
N VAL A 328 -2.08 -3.55 -1.54
CA VAL A 328 -2.60 -2.50 -0.66
C VAL A 328 -1.67 -1.28 -0.61
N ASP A 329 -0.36 -1.48 -0.69
CA ASP A 329 0.67 -0.43 -0.68
C ASP A 329 1.20 -0.07 -2.09
N ALA A 330 0.45 -0.38 -3.16
CA ALA A 330 0.80 0.07 -4.50
C ALA A 330 0.58 1.58 -4.65
N GLY A 331 1.53 2.24 -5.33
CA GLY A 331 1.56 3.70 -5.44
C GLY A 331 2.18 4.41 -4.22
N GLU A 332 2.73 3.67 -3.25
CA GLU A 332 3.65 4.22 -2.27
C GLU A 332 5.03 4.46 -2.90
N ASP A 333 5.69 5.57 -2.56
CA ASP A 333 7.03 5.89 -3.09
C ASP A 333 8.09 4.86 -2.65
N SER A 334 7.85 4.11 -1.57
CA SER A 334 8.70 3.01 -1.09
C SER A 334 8.54 1.71 -1.89
N ASN A 335 7.37 1.50 -2.51
CA ASN A 335 7.04 0.28 -3.24
C ASN A 335 6.93 0.49 -4.77
N THR A 336 6.97 1.73 -5.26
CA THR A 336 6.87 2.03 -6.70
C THR A 336 8.25 2.16 -7.33
N LEU A 337 8.55 1.33 -8.32
CA LEU A 337 9.84 1.32 -9.03
C LEU A 337 9.76 2.16 -10.31
N VAL A 338 10.80 2.95 -10.54
CA VAL A 338 10.92 3.81 -11.71
C VAL A 338 12.30 3.71 -12.35
N HIS A 339 12.37 3.98 -13.64
CA HIS A 339 13.61 4.10 -14.39
C HIS A 339 13.68 5.48 -15.06
N ARG A 340 14.83 6.15 -14.96
CA ARG A 340 15.09 7.40 -15.69
C ARG A 340 15.93 7.08 -16.91
N SER A 341 15.34 7.21 -18.09
CA SER A 341 16.06 7.13 -19.35
C SER A 341 16.90 8.40 -19.50
N CYS A 342 18.22 8.27 -19.43
CA CYS A 342 19.13 9.34 -19.81
C CYS A 342 19.50 9.10 -21.28
N GLU A 343 19.18 10.04 -22.17
CA GLU A 343 19.75 10.03 -23.51
C GLU A 343 21.27 10.15 -23.40
N THR A 344 21.97 9.02 -23.54
CA THR A 344 23.40 9.06 -23.85
C THR A 344 23.49 9.60 -25.26
N GLY A 345 23.91 10.86 -25.38
CA GLY A 345 24.16 11.49 -26.69
C GLY A 345 24.95 10.54 -27.57
N LYS A 346 24.43 10.28 -28.77
CA LYS A 346 25.14 9.59 -29.85
C LYS A 346 26.45 10.34 -30.13
N LYS A 347 27.53 10.00 -29.45
CA LYS A 347 28.87 10.22 -29.98
C LYS A 347 29.12 9.07 -30.95
N SER A 348 28.84 9.31 -32.23
CA SER A 348 29.44 8.52 -33.29
C SER A 348 30.95 8.75 -33.23
N SER A 349 31.67 7.78 -32.66
CA SER A 349 33.11 7.69 -32.81
C SER A 349 33.42 6.88 -34.07
N THR A 350 33.98 7.52 -35.08
CA THR A 350 34.99 6.88 -35.93
C THR A 350 36.29 7.69 -35.86
N PRO A 351 37.46 7.02 -35.87
CA PRO A 351 38.73 7.62 -35.54
C PRO A 351 39.46 8.13 -36.79
N ALA A 352 40.14 9.27 -36.68
CA ALA A 352 41.29 9.60 -37.51
C ALA A 352 42.17 10.62 -36.79
N GLU A 353 43.37 10.19 -36.42
CA GLU A 353 44.52 11.04 -36.07
C GLU A 353 45.02 11.80 -37.32
N GLU A 354 45.49 13.03 -37.13
CA GLU A 354 46.90 13.45 -37.34
C GLU A 354 47.07 14.99 -37.48
N LEU A 355 47.57 15.59 -36.40
CA LEU A 355 48.72 16.51 -36.28
C LEU A 355 49.01 17.65 -37.32
N LYS A 356 49.07 18.89 -36.78
CA LYS A 356 50.17 19.93 -36.80
C LYS A 356 49.59 21.36 -36.91
N ALA A 357 49.61 22.19 -35.85
CA ALA A 357 50.68 23.11 -35.36
C ALA A 357 50.50 24.60 -35.85
N VAL A 358 50.12 25.57 -34.96
CA VAL A 358 50.96 26.65 -34.32
C VAL A 358 50.85 28.03 -35.05
N PRO A 359 50.98 29.25 -34.45
CA PRO A 359 50.68 29.79 -33.10
C PRO A 359 49.99 31.21 -33.02
N LEU A 360 49.69 31.59 -31.76
CA LEU A 360 49.43 32.90 -31.08
C LEU A 360 49.78 34.26 -31.75
N SER A 361 48.84 35.22 -31.65
CA SER A 361 48.98 36.60 -31.10
C SER A 361 47.60 37.30 -31.19
N LYS A 362 47.11 38.23 -30.34
CA LYS A 362 47.73 39.31 -29.55
C LYS A 362 46.95 39.57 -28.24
N LEU A 363 47.71 40.05 -27.26
CA LEU A 363 47.33 40.57 -25.95
C LEU A 363 47.12 42.09 -26.04
N ALA A 364 46.13 42.67 -25.34
CA ALA A 364 46.28 43.97 -24.69
C ALA A 364 45.24 44.15 -23.57
N ARG A 365 45.74 44.50 -22.41
CA ARG A 365 45.10 44.66 -21.10
C ARG A 365 45.18 46.13 -20.73
N MET A 366 44.07 46.80 -20.40
CA MET A 366 44.07 48.00 -19.55
C MET A 366 42.75 48.13 -18.76
N THR A 367 42.88 48.26 -17.45
CA THR A 367 41.95 48.82 -16.45
C THR A 367 42.64 50.07 -15.86
N PRO A 368 42.07 50.98 -15.00
CA PRO A 368 40.96 50.78 -14.04
C PRO A 368 40.12 52.05 -13.65
N LYS A 369 39.35 51.90 -12.55
CA LYS A 369 38.71 52.89 -11.60
C LYS A 369 37.29 53.40 -11.92
N ARG A 370 36.42 53.76 -10.97
CA ARG A 370 36.06 53.40 -9.55
C ARG A 370 34.90 54.35 -9.17
N GLN A 371 34.08 53.98 -8.16
CA GLN A 371 33.12 54.80 -7.37
C GLN A 371 31.70 54.97 -7.95
N ASP A 372 30.61 55.06 -7.18
CA ASP A 372 30.18 54.59 -5.84
C ASP A 372 28.68 54.99 -5.69
N LEU A 373 27.99 54.48 -4.66
CA LEU A 373 26.74 54.99 -4.02
C LEU A 373 25.32 54.49 -4.46
N MET A 374 24.79 53.60 -3.59
CA MET A 374 23.58 53.72 -2.72
C MET A 374 22.15 53.93 -3.28
N GLY A 375 21.22 53.08 -2.81
CA GLY A 375 19.78 53.37 -2.71
C GLY A 375 18.86 52.15 -2.55
N LYS A 376 18.54 51.76 -1.30
CA LYS A 376 17.56 50.72 -0.91
C LYS A 376 16.11 51.13 -1.26
N THR A 377 15.19 50.17 -1.48
CA THR A 377 13.86 50.02 -0.82
C THR A 377 13.06 48.82 -1.40
N ARG A 378 12.64 47.91 -0.50
CA ARG A 378 11.61 46.82 -0.64
C ARG A 378 10.19 47.44 -0.43
N PRO A 379 9.02 46.76 -0.57
CA PRO A 379 8.68 45.37 -0.95
C PRO A 379 7.40 45.24 -1.86
N ASP A 380 6.95 44.00 -2.04
CA ASP A 380 5.54 43.54 -2.02
C ASP A 380 4.64 43.72 -3.26
N TYR A 381 4.27 42.60 -3.90
CA TYR A 381 3.02 42.53 -4.68
C TYR A 381 2.28 41.22 -4.45
N ARG A 382 1.05 41.40 -3.96
CA ARG A 382 -0.12 40.51 -3.98
C ARG A 382 -0.27 39.76 -5.30
N ILE A 383 -0.57 38.47 -5.21
CA ILE A 383 -1.25 37.73 -6.28
C ILE A 383 -2.72 38.16 -6.26
N VAL A 384 -3.14 38.89 -7.29
CA VAL A 384 -4.55 39.10 -7.63
C VAL A 384 -4.90 38.06 -8.67
N ILE A 385 -5.87 37.20 -8.35
CA ILE A 385 -6.51 36.31 -9.31
C ILE A 385 -7.45 37.19 -10.15
N GLN A 386 -7.18 37.27 -11.45
CA GLN A 386 -8.12 37.79 -12.43
C GLN A 386 -8.35 36.68 -13.46
N ASP A 387 -9.52 36.06 -13.37
CA ASP A 387 -10.08 35.22 -14.42
C ASP A 387 -10.41 36.14 -15.61
N ASP A 388 -9.84 35.86 -16.77
CA ASP A 388 -10.41 36.30 -18.04
C ASP A 388 -10.26 35.18 -19.08
N ILE A 389 -11.43 34.65 -19.42
CA ILE A 389 -11.68 33.67 -20.46
C ILE A 389 -11.50 34.37 -21.81
N ASN A 390 -10.58 33.89 -22.65
CA ASN A 390 -10.65 34.16 -24.08
C ASN A 390 -10.21 32.93 -24.88
N GLU A 391 -11.19 32.25 -25.47
CA GLU A 391 -10.99 31.25 -26.49
C GLU A 391 -10.64 31.91 -27.83
N LYS A 392 -9.48 31.56 -28.41
CA LYS A 392 -9.31 31.19 -29.83
C LYS A 392 -7.84 31.11 -30.20
N GLY A 393 -7.49 30.04 -30.92
CA GLY A 393 -6.36 30.04 -31.85
C GLY A 393 -5.40 28.88 -31.64
N ASP A 394 -5.69 27.79 -32.34
CA ASP A 394 -4.80 26.66 -32.56
C ASP A 394 -3.41 27.12 -33.04
N GLN A 395 -2.41 26.98 -32.17
CA GLN A 395 -1.01 27.00 -32.54
C GLN A 395 -0.28 25.98 -31.68
N THR A 396 -0.06 24.85 -32.33
CA THR A 396 0.82 23.75 -31.96
C THR A 396 2.21 24.26 -31.59
N ILE A 397 2.39 24.64 -30.33
CA ILE A 397 3.71 24.67 -29.71
C ILE A 397 4.11 23.20 -29.55
N THR A 398 4.76 22.69 -30.59
CA THR A 398 5.61 21.51 -30.54
C THR A 398 6.79 21.86 -29.64
N ASP A 399 6.55 21.82 -28.33
CA ASP A 399 7.62 21.94 -27.35
C ASP A 399 8.41 20.63 -27.40
N GLY A 400 9.51 20.65 -28.14
CA GLY A 400 10.48 19.57 -28.22
C GLY A 400 11.12 19.36 -26.85
N VAL A 401 10.47 18.57 -26.00
CA VAL A 401 11.02 18.14 -24.72
C VAL A 401 12.09 17.08 -25.02
N SER A 402 13.33 17.51 -25.18
CA SER A 402 14.54 16.67 -24.98
C SER A 402 14.71 16.34 -23.49
N GLY A 403 13.65 15.81 -22.88
CA GLY A 403 13.51 15.60 -21.45
C GLY A 403 13.70 14.14 -21.10
N LYS A 404 14.55 13.89 -20.10
CA LYS A 404 14.73 12.58 -19.48
C LYS A 404 13.36 12.00 -19.12
N GLN A 405 12.96 10.95 -19.82
CA GLN A 405 11.70 10.27 -19.55
C GLN A 405 11.84 9.42 -18.30
N ILE A 406 10.94 9.64 -17.33
CA ILE A 406 10.79 8.76 -16.17
C ILE A 406 9.65 7.77 -16.44
N GLU A 407 9.96 6.49 -16.31
CA GLU A 407 9.04 5.39 -16.61
C GLU A 407 8.81 4.56 -15.34
N LEU A 408 7.55 4.22 -15.07
CA LEU A 408 7.20 3.26 -14.05
C LEU A 408 7.49 1.86 -14.57
N THR A 409 8.27 1.09 -13.80
CA THR A 409 8.73 -0.25 -14.21
C THR A 409 8.14 -1.38 -13.39
N GLY A 410 7.46 -1.09 -12.27
CA GLY A 410 6.70 -2.07 -11.50
C GLY A 410 6.65 -1.75 -10.02
N LEU A 411 6.41 -2.81 -9.21
CA LEU A 411 6.43 -2.73 -7.76
C LEU A 411 7.64 -3.45 -7.18
N ARG A 412 8.15 -2.97 -6.05
CA ARG A 412 9.27 -3.56 -5.34
C ARG A 412 8.90 -4.88 -4.67
N GLN A 413 7.72 -4.95 -4.05
CA GLN A 413 7.22 -6.11 -3.32
C GLN A 413 5.73 -6.32 -3.55
N TRP A 414 5.33 -7.59 -3.67
CA TRP A 414 3.95 -8.05 -3.87
C TRP A 414 3.41 -8.82 -2.65
N SER A 415 3.92 -8.51 -1.46
CA SER A 415 3.63 -9.26 -0.23
C SER A 415 2.37 -8.83 0.52
N ASN A 416 1.81 -7.65 0.19
CA ASN A 416 0.60 -7.11 0.81
C ASN A 416 -0.60 -7.17 -0.15
N CYS A 417 -0.90 -8.37 -0.65
CA CYS A 417 -1.95 -8.61 -1.63
C CYS A 417 -3.24 -9.10 -0.99
N ILE A 418 -4.37 -8.58 -1.47
CA ILE A 418 -5.71 -9.04 -1.13
C ILE A 418 -6.57 -9.19 -2.39
N PHE A 419 -7.64 -9.95 -2.30
CA PHE A 419 -8.72 -9.99 -3.28
C PHE A 419 -9.95 -9.29 -2.70
N GLY A 420 -10.29 -8.13 -3.24
CA GLY A 420 -11.20 -7.18 -2.60
C GLY A 420 -11.65 -6.02 -3.48
N ASP A 421 -12.18 -5.01 -2.81
CA ASP A 421 -12.50 -3.71 -3.42
C ASP A 421 -11.20 -2.96 -3.75
N PRO A 422 -10.96 -2.53 -5.01
CA PRO A 422 -9.79 -1.72 -5.38
C PRO A 422 -9.57 -0.48 -4.51
N LEU A 423 -10.64 0.11 -3.98
CA LEU A 423 -10.59 1.32 -3.16
C LEU A 423 -9.89 1.14 -1.81
N ILE A 424 -9.63 -0.10 -1.37
CA ILE A 424 -8.86 -0.35 -0.14
C ILE A 424 -7.36 -0.07 -0.29
N ALA A 425 -6.84 0.10 -1.51
CA ALA A 425 -5.44 0.46 -1.68
C ALA A 425 -5.14 1.79 -0.96
N SER A 426 -4.01 1.85 -0.27
CA SER A 426 -3.65 2.95 0.63
C SER A 426 -3.64 4.30 -0.08
N ILE A 427 -3.32 4.33 -1.38
CA ILE A 427 -3.32 5.55 -2.19
C ILE A 427 -4.66 6.27 -2.16
N PHE A 428 -5.80 5.57 -2.12
CA PHE A 428 -7.13 6.17 -2.09
C PHE A 428 -7.49 6.78 -0.72
N SER A 429 -6.83 6.31 0.34
CA SER A 429 -6.99 6.78 1.73
C SER A 429 -5.95 7.83 2.14
N LYS A 430 -5.07 8.27 1.22
CA LYS A 430 -4.05 9.25 1.56
C LYS A 430 -4.64 10.65 1.68
N THR A 431 -4.02 11.43 2.56
CA THR A 431 -4.15 12.88 2.59
C THR A 431 -2.80 13.51 2.21
N PRO A 432 -2.71 14.25 1.10
CA PRO A 432 -3.78 14.56 0.14
C PRO A 432 -4.24 13.34 -0.67
N LEU A 433 -5.48 13.41 -1.17
CA LEU A 433 -6.10 12.41 -2.05
C LEU A 433 -5.29 12.21 -3.34
N PRO A 434 -5.51 11.10 -4.08
CA PRO A 434 -4.84 10.88 -5.36
C PRO A 434 -5.02 12.07 -6.32
N SER A 435 -3.95 12.39 -7.05
CA SER A 435 -3.96 13.50 -8.02
C SER A 435 -4.93 13.23 -9.19
N GLU A 436 -5.34 14.29 -9.87
CA GLU A 436 -6.18 14.17 -11.06
C GLU A 436 -5.51 13.31 -12.15
N ASP A 437 -4.18 13.39 -12.28
CA ASP A 437 -3.45 12.57 -13.24
C ASP A 437 -3.47 11.09 -12.88
N PHE A 438 -3.42 10.75 -11.58
CA PHE A 438 -3.65 9.39 -11.14
C PHE A 438 -5.04 8.89 -11.55
N TRP A 439 -6.10 9.67 -11.30
CA TRP A 439 -7.46 9.29 -11.69
C TRP A 439 -7.60 9.15 -13.21
N ARG A 440 -7.02 10.07 -13.99
CA ARG A 440 -6.96 9.96 -15.45
C ARG A 440 -6.29 8.66 -15.90
N GLY A 441 -5.25 8.20 -15.21
CA GLY A 441 -4.61 6.92 -15.50
C GLY A 441 -5.46 5.72 -15.09
N PHE A 442 -6.11 5.79 -13.92
CA PHE A 442 -6.90 4.71 -13.33
C PHE A 442 -8.24 4.49 -14.04
N ASP A 443 -8.91 5.55 -14.48
CA ASP A 443 -10.18 5.48 -15.20
C ASP A 443 -9.98 5.16 -16.69
N LYS A 444 -8.81 5.43 -17.27
CA LYS A 444 -8.52 5.14 -18.68
C LYS A 444 -8.61 3.62 -18.94
N PRO A 445 -9.53 3.16 -19.79
CA PRO A 445 -9.63 1.74 -20.16
C PRO A 445 -8.31 1.22 -20.73
N LEU A 446 -8.00 -0.04 -20.43
CA LEU A 446 -6.85 -0.69 -21.02
C LEU A 446 -7.17 -1.09 -22.47
N PRO A 447 -6.20 -1.05 -23.39
CA PRO A 447 -6.39 -1.63 -24.72
C PRO A 447 -6.91 -3.07 -24.63
N GLY A 448 -7.79 -3.46 -25.56
CA GLY A 448 -8.39 -4.79 -25.58
C GLY A 448 -9.40 -5.12 -24.46
N GLN A 449 -9.73 -4.18 -23.57
CA GLN A 449 -10.82 -4.36 -22.60
C GLN A 449 -12.18 -4.04 -23.26
N ASP A 450 -13.13 -4.99 -23.19
CA ASP A 450 -14.50 -4.77 -23.69
C ASP A 450 -15.12 -3.52 -23.02
N THR A 451 -15.59 -2.59 -23.84
CA THR A 451 -16.23 -1.33 -23.42
C THR A 451 -17.52 -1.52 -22.64
N ALA A 452 -18.01 -2.76 -22.51
CA ALA A 452 -19.25 -3.12 -21.83
C ALA A 452 -19.17 -3.06 -20.29
N SER A 453 -17.98 -3.11 -19.69
CA SER A 453 -17.79 -2.91 -18.23
C SER A 453 -16.55 -2.06 -17.94
N PRO A 454 -16.59 -0.75 -18.29
CA PRO A 454 -15.42 0.13 -18.16
C PRO A 454 -15.07 0.42 -16.69
N ASN A 455 -16.02 0.21 -15.78
CA ASN A 455 -15.90 0.59 -14.37
C ASN A 455 -15.41 -0.58 -13.51
N ILE A 456 -14.21 -0.40 -12.96
CA ILE A 456 -13.58 -1.33 -12.00
C ILE A 456 -14.12 -1.13 -10.58
N ILE A 457 -14.58 0.09 -10.26
CA ILE A 457 -15.17 0.44 -8.97
C ILE A 457 -16.67 0.15 -9.03
N ASP A 458 -17.10 -0.83 -8.22
CA ASP A 458 -18.52 -1.11 -7.98
C ASP A 458 -19.15 0.02 -7.14
N ASP A 459 -20.43 0.33 -7.34
CA ASP A 459 -21.20 1.26 -6.47
C ASP A 459 -20.43 2.57 -6.18
N ARG A 460 -20.20 3.36 -7.24
CA ARG A 460 -19.47 4.65 -7.15
C ARG A 460 -20.19 5.67 -6.27
N GLU A 461 -21.52 5.60 -6.17
CA GLU A 461 -22.32 6.51 -5.35
C GLU A 461 -21.96 6.40 -3.85
N ASN A 462 -21.78 5.19 -3.32
CA ASN A 462 -21.39 4.98 -1.91
C ASN A 462 -19.88 4.70 -1.72
N ALA A 463 -19.07 4.81 -2.79
CA ALA A 463 -17.63 4.56 -2.74
C ALA A 463 -16.90 5.41 -1.68
N HIS A 464 -17.32 6.66 -1.51
CA HIS A 464 -16.74 7.58 -0.52
C HIS A 464 -16.87 7.06 0.92
N ILE A 465 -17.95 6.34 1.25
CA ILE A 465 -18.17 5.76 2.59
C ILE A 465 -17.29 4.53 2.76
N ARG A 466 -17.14 3.71 1.71
CA ARG A 466 -16.22 2.56 1.73
C ARG A 466 -14.78 3.02 1.92
N ILE A 467 -14.38 4.12 1.27
CA ILE A 467 -13.06 4.75 1.49
C ILE A 467 -12.89 5.15 2.96
N LEU A 468 -13.88 5.76 3.62
CA LEU A 468 -13.81 6.06 5.06
C LEU A 468 -13.65 4.79 5.93
N LEU A 469 -14.31 3.69 5.57
CA LEU A 469 -14.12 2.40 6.26
C LEU A 469 -12.67 1.88 6.07
N TYR A 470 -12.12 1.99 4.86
CA TYR A 470 -10.75 1.60 4.57
C TYR A 470 -9.72 2.51 5.25
N GLU A 471 -9.95 3.82 5.29
CA GLU A 471 -9.16 4.79 6.05
C GLU A 471 -9.13 4.43 7.53
N CYS A 472 -10.28 4.06 8.11
CA CYS A 472 -10.36 3.59 9.49
C CYS A 472 -9.48 2.34 9.70
N TYR A 473 -9.54 1.37 8.78
CA TYR A 473 -8.68 0.19 8.80
C TYR A 473 -7.18 0.55 8.70
N HIS A 474 -6.78 1.42 7.79
CA HIS A 474 -5.38 1.84 7.63
C HIS A 474 -4.87 2.59 8.86
N ALA A 475 -5.69 3.46 9.45
CA ALA A 475 -5.37 4.17 10.69
C ALA A 475 -5.15 3.19 11.86
N LEU A 476 -5.98 2.15 11.95
CA LEU A 476 -5.82 1.08 12.95
C LEU A 476 -4.54 0.28 12.73
N VAL A 477 -4.25 -0.12 11.49
CA VAL A 477 -3.00 -0.86 11.14
C VAL A 477 -1.78 -0.03 11.51
N ALA A 478 -1.77 1.26 11.15
CA ALA A 478 -0.67 2.17 11.49
C ALA A 478 -0.52 2.30 13.00
N LEU A 479 -1.63 2.53 13.73
CA LEU A 479 -1.61 2.71 15.17
C LEU A 479 -1.13 1.48 15.93
N VAL A 480 -1.73 0.31 15.67
CA VAL A 480 -1.34 -0.94 16.34
C VAL A 480 0.08 -1.35 15.95
N GLY A 481 0.48 -1.07 14.70
CA GLY A 481 1.83 -1.31 14.20
C GLY A 481 2.92 -0.61 15.01
N GLU A 482 2.69 0.63 15.46
CA GLU A 482 3.63 1.39 16.30
C GLU A 482 3.87 0.73 17.66
N TYR A 483 2.86 0.06 18.23
CA TYR A 483 3.01 -0.68 19.49
C TYR A 483 3.71 -2.02 19.32
N TYR A 484 3.53 -2.69 18.18
CA TYR A 484 4.25 -3.93 17.86
C TYR A 484 5.75 -3.67 17.59
N ARG A 485 6.07 -2.50 17.03
CA ARG A 485 7.40 -2.17 16.50
C ARG A 485 7.77 -0.71 16.80
N PRO A 486 7.99 -0.36 18.09
CA PRO A 486 8.31 1.01 18.47
C PRO A 486 9.65 1.47 17.88
N GLN A 487 9.63 2.65 17.27
CA GLN A 487 10.78 3.40 16.75
C GLN A 487 11.00 4.71 17.52
N ASN A 488 12.13 5.38 17.26
CA ASN A 488 12.47 6.65 17.93
C ASN A 488 11.42 7.75 17.73
N ASP A 489 10.69 7.73 16.61
CA ASP A 489 9.62 8.66 16.30
C ASP A 489 8.22 8.06 16.49
N SER A 490 8.12 6.91 17.14
CA SER A 490 6.87 6.16 17.29
C SER A 490 5.79 6.97 18.00
N SER A 491 6.12 7.70 19.07
CA SER A 491 5.14 8.55 19.75
C SER A 491 4.51 9.61 18.84
N LYS A 492 5.24 10.12 17.84
CA LYS A 492 4.70 11.08 16.87
C LYS A 492 3.80 10.40 15.85
N LYS A 493 4.24 9.25 15.32
CA LYS A 493 3.48 8.43 14.36
C LYS A 493 2.20 7.87 14.98
N GLU A 494 2.29 7.38 16.19
CA GLU A 494 1.20 6.87 17.03
C GLU A 494 0.15 7.96 17.26
N LEU A 495 0.57 9.15 17.70
CA LEU A 495 -0.34 10.29 17.90
C LEU A 495 -0.99 10.74 16.59
N ALA A 496 -0.25 10.74 15.47
CA ALA A 496 -0.79 11.06 14.15
C ALA A 496 -1.85 10.03 13.73
N ALA A 497 -1.58 8.73 13.92
CA ALA A 497 -2.52 7.66 13.62
C ALA A 497 -3.79 7.75 14.49
N ARG A 498 -3.66 8.07 15.80
CA ARG A 498 -4.82 8.32 16.68
C ARG A 498 -5.66 9.49 16.22
N LYS A 499 -5.03 10.61 15.85
CA LYS A 499 -5.72 11.79 15.35
C LYS A 499 -6.47 11.47 14.06
N HIS A 500 -5.82 10.74 13.15
CA HIS A 500 -6.43 10.32 11.90
C HIS A 500 -7.63 9.39 12.14
N LEU A 501 -7.47 8.35 12.97
CA LEU A 501 -8.58 7.46 13.36
C LEU A 501 -9.76 8.23 13.96
N SER A 502 -9.47 9.20 14.85
CA SER A 502 -10.51 10.04 15.47
C SER A 502 -11.23 10.91 14.44
N SER A 503 -10.50 11.45 13.46
CA SER A 503 -11.06 12.26 12.38
C SER A 503 -11.97 11.43 11.47
N VAL A 504 -11.54 10.24 11.06
CA VAL A 504 -12.32 9.34 10.19
C VAL A 504 -13.60 8.87 10.90
N LEU A 505 -13.51 8.50 12.18
CA LEU A 505 -14.69 8.13 12.97
C LEU A 505 -15.67 9.29 13.15
N ALA A 506 -15.19 10.53 13.26
CA ALA A 506 -16.05 11.70 13.30
C ALA A 506 -16.78 11.91 11.97
N GLN A 507 -16.09 11.76 10.83
CA GLN A 507 -16.71 11.83 9.51
C GLN A 507 -17.79 10.75 9.32
N LEU A 508 -17.54 9.51 9.77
CA LEU A 508 -18.54 8.44 9.73
C LEU A 508 -19.77 8.74 10.62
N GLU A 509 -19.56 9.39 11.77
CA GLU A 509 -20.65 9.79 12.68
C GLU A 509 -21.54 10.91 12.10
N GLU A 510 -20.96 11.78 11.27
CA GLU A 510 -21.70 12.85 10.57
C GLU A 510 -22.65 12.33 9.49
N LEU A 511 -22.44 11.11 9.00
CA LEU A 511 -23.31 10.49 8.00
C LEU A 511 -24.53 9.84 8.66
N ASP A 512 -25.69 9.82 8.00
CA ASP A 512 -26.88 9.05 8.37
C ASP A 512 -26.71 7.58 7.97
N ASP A 513 -27.68 6.72 8.28
CA ASP A 513 -27.55 5.27 8.01
C ASP A 513 -27.54 4.94 6.51
N MET A 514 -27.94 5.91 5.69
CA MET A 514 -27.92 5.85 4.23
C MET A 514 -26.70 6.56 3.65
N GLY A 515 -25.75 7.01 4.49
CA GLY A 515 -24.53 7.66 4.02
C GLY A 515 -24.67 9.14 3.66
N ARG A 516 -25.80 9.78 3.94
CA ARG A 516 -26.01 11.20 3.67
C ARG A 516 -25.58 12.04 4.86
N GLN A 517 -25.09 13.25 4.61
CA GLN A 517 -24.78 14.20 5.67
C GLN A 517 -25.99 14.41 6.58
N ARG A 518 -25.85 14.08 7.88
CA ARG A 518 -26.90 14.31 8.87
C ARG A 518 -27.19 15.80 8.88
N ARG A 519 -28.44 16.18 8.58
CA ARG A 519 -28.88 17.57 8.76
C ARG A 519 -28.68 17.93 10.22
N ARG A 520 -27.69 18.77 10.49
CA ARG A 520 -27.49 19.38 11.81
C ARG A 520 -28.79 20.11 12.12
N ARG A 521 -29.58 19.62 13.08
CA ARG A 521 -30.73 20.38 13.58
C ARG A 521 -30.19 21.75 14.00
N PRO A 522 -30.73 22.88 13.52
CA PRO A 522 -30.32 24.19 14.00
C PRO A 522 -30.47 24.18 15.52
N SER A 523 -29.37 24.43 16.24
CA SER A 523 -29.39 24.62 17.68
C SER A 523 -30.31 25.79 18.00
N GLY A 524 -31.58 25.49 18.29
CA GLY A 524 -32.62 26.51 18.48
C GLY A 524 -34.04 25.97 18.34
N GLU A 525 -34.27 24.91 17.56
CA GLU A 525 -35.60 24.29 17.50
C GLU A 525 -35.82 23.36 18.71
N MET A 526 -36.54 23.89 19.70
CA MET A 526 -37.04 23.13 20.83
C MET A 526 -37.76 21.86 20.33
N SER A 527 -37.44 20.72 20.93
CA SER A 527 -38.12 19.44 20.63
C SER A 527 -39.64 19.63 20.67
N PRO A 528 -40.42 18.96 19.80
CA PRO A 528 -41.89 19.10 19.76
C PRO A 528 -42.57 18.87 21.11
N ALA A 529 -41.94 18.09 21.99
CA ALA A 529 -42.36 17.84 23.37
C ALA A 529 -42.32 19.07 24.30
N LYS A 530 -41.76 20.21 23.87
CA LYS A 530 -41.66 21.44 24.66
C LYS A 530 -42.38 22.66 24.05
N ARG A 531 -43.24 22.47 23.04
CA ARG A 531 -44.14 23.57 22.64
C ARG A 531 -45.17 23.79 23.76
N PRO A 532 -45.29 25.00 24.33
CA PRO A 532 -46.38 25.28 25.25
C PRO A 532 -47.71 25.09 24.50
N ARG A 533 -48.68 24.41 25.15
CA ARG A 533 -50.06 24.31 24.66
C ARG A 533 -50.62 25.73 24.55
N SER A 534 -50.74 26.25 23.34
CA SER A 534 -51.53 27.44 23.07
C SER A 534 -53.01 27.04 23.10
N GLY A 535 -53.75 27.53 24.08
CA GLY A 535 -55.20 27.36 24.16
C GLY A 535 -55.68 27.21 25.61
N GLN A 536 -55.87 28.33 26.28
CA GLN A 536 -56.89 28.41 27.32
C GLN A 536 -57.49 29.82 27.28
N GLU A 537 -58.78 29.81 26.96
CA GLU A 537 -59.67 30.95 26.82
C GLU A 537 -59.68 31.77 28.12
N SER A 538 -59.62 33.09 28.00
CA SER A 538 -59.95 34.01 29.09
C SER A 538 -61.43 34.38 28.96
N GLU A 539 -62.29 33.53 29.49
CA GLU A 539 -63.59 33.91 30.04
C GLU A 539 -63.44 33.88 31.56
N ASP A 540 -63.47 35.04 32.20
CA ASP A 540 -64.39 35.31 33.32
C ASP A 540 -64.19 36.73 33.88
N ASP A 541 -65.32 37.43 33.88
CA ASP A 541 -65.85 38.37 34.87
C ASP A 541 -65.00 38.70 36.10
N SER A 542 -65.00 39.99 36.46
CA SER A 542 -65.48 40.44 37.78
C SER A 542 -65.69 41.95 37.83
N GLU A 543 -66.88 42.31 38.29
CA GLU A 543 -67.32 43.62 38.78
C GLU A 543 -66.34 44.27 39.77
N ALA A 544 -66.15 45.59 39.65
CA ALA A 544 -66.18 46.59 40.74
C ALA A 544 -66.07 48.01 40.16
#